data_AF-A0A839P1U1-F1
#
_entry.id   AF-A0A839P1U1-F1
#
_cell.length_a   1.000
_cell.length_b   1.000
_cell.length_c   1.000
_cell.angle_alpha   90.00
_cell.angle_beta   90.00
_cell.angle_gamma   90.00
#
_symmetry.space_group_name_H-M   'P 1'
#
loop_
_entity.id
_entity.type
_entity.pdbx_description
1 polymer ?
#
loop_
_entity_poly.entity_id
_entity_poly.type
_entity_poly.pdbx_seq_one_letter_code
_entity_poly.pdbx_strand_id
1 'polypeptide(L)'
;MLEANAAAGAPADGLIKDTTTAGFRQDVIAESMNQPVIVDFWAPWCGPCKQLTPVLEKVVRAAGGRVKLAKLNIDEHPGVWQQIGQQLGLQSIPAVIAIDRGRPVDAFMGAVPETEVRAFIDRLAGPSEIDQVLEEAAAVASAGDLASASELYAAVLREEPENLKAIAGLAKTQLELGETEDARQVLAMVPPAKADDPLLAGVRAALELADQAESLGDLAALQKRIEADGNDFQARFDLALGLNAAGKRDEAVDQLVAIARADRTWNEDAARKQLLQFFEAWGLMDPAAIRGRRQLSTLLFS
;
A
#
# COMPACT_ATOMS: atom_id res chain seq x y z
N MET A 1 24.75 19.10 -19.48
CA MET A 1 25.34 18.54 -18.25
C MET A 1 24.51 19.09 -17.10
N LEU A 2 23.45 18.37 -16.75
CA LEU A 2 22.65 18.62 -15.55
C LEU A 2 23.00 17.45 -14.62
N GLU A 3 23.79 17.74 -13.59
CA GLU A 3 24.15 16.76 -12.58
C GLU A 3 22.95 16.54 -11.67
N ALA A 4 22.45 15.30 -11.65
CA ALA A 4 21.47 14.84 -10.69
C ALA A 4 22.12 14.84 -9.29
N ASN A 5 21.57 15.67 -8.41
CA ASN A 5 21.96 15.69 -7.00
C ASN A 5 21.34 14.47 -6.31
N ALA A 6 22.01 13.32 -6.38
CA ALA A 6 21.69 12.17 -5.57
C ALA A 6 21.92 12.54 -4.09
N ALA A 7 20.84 12.71 -3.34
CA ALA A 7 20.89 12.81 -1.89
C ALA A 7 21.26 11.43 -1.34
N ALA A 8 22.57 11.16 -1.26
CA ALA A 8 23.11 10.03 -0.53
C ALA A 8 22.60 10.07 0.91
N GLY A 9 22.03 8.96 1.38
CA GLY A 9 21.46 8.82 2.72
C GLY A 9 22.41 9.37 3.79
N ALA A 10 21.91 10.32 4.57
CA ALA A 10 22.67 10.91 5.66
C ALA A 10 23.08 9.82 6.67
N PRO A 11 24.32 9.84 7.19
CA PRO A 11 24.75 8.88 8.20
C PRO A 11 23.83 8.94 9.43
N ALA A 12 23.58 7.76 10.03
CA ALA A 12 22.65 7.57 11.16
C ALA A 12 22.94 8.47 12.39
N ASP A 13 24.16 9.03 12.51
CA ASP A 13 24.55 9.95 13.58
C ASP A 13 23.96 11.36 13.45
N GLY A 14 23.37 11.72 12.29
CA GLY A 14 22.79 13.06 12.06
C GLY A 14 21.28 13.17 12.28
N LEU A 15 20.57 12.05 12.45
CA LEU A 15 19.10 12.02 12.51
C LEU A 15 18.53 12.33 13.90
N ILE A 16 19.31 12.05 14.94
CA ILE A 16 18.90 12.19 16.34
C ILE A 16 19.96 13.02 17.05
N LYS A 17 19.52 14.08 17.71
CA LYS A 17 20.42 15.02 18.37
C LYS A 17 19.87 15.46 19.72
N ASP A 18 20.72 15.50 20.74
CA ASP A 18 20.44 16.25 21.96
C ASP A 18 20.66 17.75 21.69
N THR A 19 19.59 18.54 21.79
CA THR A 19 19.60 19.98 21.54
C THR A 19 19.67 20.76 22.85
N THR A 20 20.13 22.01 22.76
CA THR A 20 20.19 22.94 23.89
C THR A 20 19.35 24.19 23.62
N THR A 21 19.15 25.04 24.62
CA THR A 21 18.56 26.38 24.41
C THR A 21 19.29 27.17 23.32
N ALA A 22 20.62 27.13 23.28
CA ALA A 22 21.42 27.84 22.29
C ALA A 22 21.32 27.19 20.90
N GLY A 23 21.30 25.85 20.85
CA GLY A 23 21.22 25.07 19.61
C GLY A 23 19.84 25.05 18.98
N PHE A 24 18.77 25.26 19.74
CA PHE A 24 17.37 25.05 19.30
C PHE A 24 17.02 25.75 17.98
N ARG A 25 17.51 26.98 17.78
CA ARG A 25 17.25 27.73 16.54
C ARG A 25 17.83 27.02 15.32
N GLN A 26 19.03 26.46 15.43
CA GLN A 26 19.68 25.76 14.33
C GLN A 26 19.14 24.34 14.20
N ASP A 27 19.09 23.63 15.32
CA ASP A 27 18.82 22.19 15.38
C ASP A 27 17.35 21.85 15.10
N VAL A 28 16.44 22.80 15.37
CA VAL A 28 14.99 22.61 15.19
C VAL A 28 14.45 23.57 14.15
N ILE A 29 14.56 24.89 14.37
CA ILE A 29 13.87 25.86 13.52
C ILE A 29 14.47 25.93 12.11
N ALA A 30 15.79 26.08 11.99
CA ALA A 30 16.44 26.13 10.68
C ALA A 30 16.35 24.79 9.96
N GLU A 31 16.57 23.67 10.67
CA GLU A 31 16.44 22.33 10.11
C GLU A 31 15.01 22.02 9.61
N SER A 32 13.99 22.51 10.32
CA SER A 32 12.58 22.35 9.91
C SER A 32 12.23 22.97 8.56
N MET A 33 13.10 23.82 8.00
CA MET A 33 12.94 24.35 6.64
C MET A 33 13.29 23.32 5.56
N ASN A 34 14.04 22.28 5.90
CA ASN A 34 14.47 21.22 4.99
C ASN A 34 13.62 19.95 5.16
N GLN A 35 13.34 19.56 6.41
CA GLN A 35 12.58 18.36 6.77
C GLN A 35 11.92 18.56 8.13
N PRO A 36 10.77 17.93 8.43
CA PRO A 36 10.14 18.05 9.74
C PRO A 36 11.07 17.61 10.88
N VAL A 37 11.09 18.39 11.96
CA VAL A 37 11.85 18.09 13.18
C VAL A 37 10.88 17.81 14.32
N ILE A 38 11.01 16.64 14.91
CA ILE A 38 10.28 16.21 16.09
C ILE A 38 11.12 16.57 17.31
N VAL A 39 10.53 17.23 18.29
CA VAL A 39 11.18 17.60 19.55
C VAL A 39 10.62 16.73 20.67
N ASP A 40 11.47 15.92 21.30
CA ASP A 40 11.15 15.12 22.50
C ASP A 40 11.55 15.90 23.76
N PHE A 41 10.55 16.40 24.49
CA PHE A 41 10.75 17.06 25.78
C PHE A 41 10.75 16.02 26.90
N TRP A 42 11.92 15.84 27.53
CA TRP A 42 12.14 14.78 28.51
C TRP A 42 12.90 15.30 29.75
N ALA A 43 12.99 14.45 30.77
CA ALA A 43 13.87 14.64 31.93
C ALA A 43 14.31 13.30 32.53
N PRO A 44 15.45 13.20 33.24
CA PRO A 44 15.95 11.93 33.79
C PRO A 44 15.04 11.25 34.82
N TRP A 45 14.24 12.05 35.53
CA TRP A 45 13.26 11.60 36.52
C TRP A 45 11.93 11.16 35.89
N CYS A 46 11.70 11.45 34.61
CA CYS A 46 10.48 11.08 33.91
C CYS A 46 10.49 9.59 33.53
N GLY A 47 9.78 8.77 34.31
CA GLY A 47 9.63 7.33 34.05
C GLY A 47 9.06 7.02 32.65
N PRO A 48 7.92 7.61 32.24
CA PRO A 48 7.35 7.37 30.91
C PRO A 48 8.24 7.80 29.74
N CYS A 49 9.06 8.85 29.91
CA CYS A 49 10.02 9.28 28.89
C CYS A 49 11.03 8.17 28.54
N LYS A 50 11.47 7.40 29.54
CA LYS A 50 12.41 6.27 29.33
C LYS A 50 11.82 5.14 28.47
N GLN A 51 10.49 5.07 28.36
CA GLN A 51 9.81 4.13 27.46
C GLN A 51 9.62 4.74 26.07
N LEU A 52 9.26 6.01 25.99
CA LEU A 52 8.93 6.69 24.73
C LEU A 52 10.18 7.03 23.90
N THR A 53 11.23 7.59 24.50
CA THR A 53 12.42 8.06 23.78
C THR A 53 13.05 6.96 22.90
N PRO A 54 13.29 5.72 23.38
CA PRO A 54 13.82 4.64 22.53
C PRO A 54 12.91 4.29 21.35
N VAL A 55 11.60 4.40 21.52
CA VAL A 55 10.61 4.16 20.44
C VAL A 55 10.70 5.26 19.40
N LEU A 56 10.75 6.54 19.81
CA LEU A 56 10.96 7.66 18.90
C LEU A 56 12.26 7.50 18.10
N GLU A 57 13.36 7.19 18.78
CA GLU A 57 14.65 7.00 18.12
C GLU A 57 14.62 5.86 17.09
N LYS A 58 13.96 4.74 17.42
CA LYS A 58 13.79 3.60 16.52
C LYS A 58 13.00 3.98 15.27
N VAL A 59 11.86 4.65 15.44
CA VAL A 59 10.98 5.01 14.31
C VAL A 59 11.61 6.11 13.44
N VAL A 60 12.27 7.09 14.03
CA VAL A 60 12.98 8.15 13.28
C VAL A 60 14.12 7.57 12.44
N ARG A 61 14.90 6.62 12.99
CA ARG A 61 15.90 5.91 12.19
C ARG A 61 15.27 5.12 11.05
N ALA A 62 14.13 4.46 11.30
CA ALA A 62 13.39 3.74 10.26
C ALA A 62 12.79 4.68 9.20
N ALA A 63 12.55 5.95 9.53
CA ALA A 63 12.09 6.95 8.57
C ALA A 63 13.18 7.43 7.60
N GLY A 64 14.45 7.01 7.79
CA GLY A 64 15.51 7.17 6.79
C GLY A 64 15.90 8.61 6.47
N GLY A 65 15.68 9.55 7.40
CA GLY A 65 15.96 10.97 7.17
C GLY A 65 14.84 11.75 6.50
N ARG A 66 13.61 11.24 6.51
CA ARG A 66 12.41 12.04 6.22
C ARG A 66 11.97 12.93 7.37
N VAL A 67 12.41 12.60 8.59
CA VAL A 67 12.23 13.41 9.80
C VAL A 67 13.50 13.36 10.64
N LYS A 68 13.69 14.38 11.49
CA LYS A 68 14.73 14.41 12.53
C LYS A 68 14.14 14.42 13.93
N LEU A 69 14.93 13.96 14.89
CA LEU A 69 14.61 14.00 16.32
C LEU A 69 15.58 14.92 17.06
N ALA A 70 15.04 15.94 17.71
CA ALA A 70 15.74 16.77 18.68
C ALA A 70 15.27 16.44 20.09
N LYS A 71 16.15 15.93 20.95
CA LYS A 71 15.85 15.65 22.35
C LYS A 71 16.21 16.87 23.19
N LEU A 72 15.28 17.36 23.99
CA LEU A 72 15.49 18.52 24.86
C LEU A 72 15.20 18.15 26.31
N ASN A 73 16.25 18.17 27.14
CA ASN A 73 16.12 18.01 28.58
C ASN A 73 15.57 19.30 29.19
N ILE A 74 14.37 19.22 29.80
CA ILE A 74 13.69 20.40 30.35
C ILE A 74 14.34 20.93 31.64
N ASP A 75 15.09 20.09 32.38
CA ASP A 75 15.80 20.52 33.60
C ASP A 75 17.00 21.41 33.24
N GLU A 76 17.70 21.07 32.15
CA GLU A 76 18.88 21.80 31.67
C GLU A 76 18.50 23.02 30.83
N HIS A 77 17.34 22.96 30.16
CA HIS A 77 16.87 23.98 29.21
C HIS A 77 15.43 24.45 29.48
N PRO A 78 15.10 24.93 30.69
CA PRO A 78 13.73 25.21 31.10
C PRO A 78 13.08 26.36 30.31
N GLY A 79 13.87 27.31 29.81
CA GLY A 79 13.35 28.47 29.07
C GLY A 79 12.64 28.09 27.76
N VAL A 80 13.17 27.08 27.04
CA VAL A 80 12.54 26.61 25.80
C VAL A 80 11.21 25.92 26.10
N TRP A 81 11.19 25.05 27.11
CA TRP A 81 9.98 24.38 27.57
C TRP A 81 8.92 25.37 28.05
N GLN A 82 9.28 26.37 28.85
CA GLN A 82 8.34 27.38 29.34
C GLN A 82 7.69 28.17 28.20
N GLN A 83 8.48 28.59 27.20
CA GLN A 83 7.96 29.34 26.06
C GLN A 83 7.02 28.48 25.21
N ILE A 84 7.47 27.29 24.80
CA ILE A 84 6.73 26.42 23.89
C ILE A 84 5.52 25.80 24.59
N GLY A 85 5.70 25.36 25.83
CA GLY A 85 4.63 24.77 26.64
C GLY A 85 3.50 25.74 26.91
N GLN A 86 3.78 27.02 27.14
CA GLN A 86 2.73 28.05 27.24
C GLN A 86 2.00 28.27 25.90
N GLN A 87 2.75 28.34 24.79
CA GLN A 87 2.16 28.58 23.47
C GLN A 87 1.25 27.44 23.01
N LEU A 88 1.59 26.19 23.35
CA LEU A 88 0.89 24.98 22.88
C LEU A 88 0.06 24.29 23.97
N GLY A 89 -0.02 24.88 25.17
CA GLY A 89 -0.80 24.33 26.28
C GLY A 89 -0.23 23.04 26.88
N LEU A 90 1.07 22.78 26.72
CA LEU A 90 1.73 21.59 27.26
C LEU A 90 2.03 21.80 28.74
N GLN A 91 1.50 20.93 29.59
CA GLN A 91 1.58 21.06 31.06
C GLN A 91 2.44 19.99 31.74
N SER A 92 2.85 18.95 31.01
CA SER A 92 3.63 17.84 31.55
C SER A 92 4.49 17.18 30.48
N ILE A 93 5.47 16.38 30.92
CA ILE A 93 6.31 15.53 30.07
C ILE A 93 6.00 14.04 30.31
N PRO A 94 6.25 13.16 29.33
CA PRO A 94 6.80 13.44 28.00
C PRO A 94 5.82 14.23 27.13
N ALA A 95 6.36 15.17 26.36
CA ALA A 95 5.63 15.88 25.32
C ALA A 95 6.46 15.87 24.05
N VAL A 96 5.82 15.66 22.92
CA VAL A 96 6.47 15.58 21.62
C VAL A 96 5.79 16.54 20.67
N ILE A 97 6.58 17.34 19.96
CA ILE A 97 6.08 18.38 19.06
C ILE A 97 6.76 18.21 17.72
N ALA A 98 5.99 18.27 16.64
CA ALA A 98 6.50 18.35 15.29
C ALA A 98 6.57 19.81 14.85
N ILE A 99 7.75 20.22 14.39
CA ILE A 99 8.00 21.51 13.76
C ILE A 99 8.27 21.27 12.28
N ASP A 100 7.49 21.93 11.42
CA ASP A 100 7.72 21.97 9.97
C ASP A 100 7.69 23.42 9.49
N ARG A 101 8.64 23.79 8.64
CA ARG A 101 8.84 25.15 8.11
C ARG A 101 8.79 26.23 9.18
N GLY A 102 9.45 25.98 10.31
CA GLY A 102 9.57 26.87 11.45
C GLY A 102 8.30 27.02 12.31
N ARG A 103 7.29 26.16 12.13
CA ARG A 103 6.01 26.23 12.86
C ARG A 103 5.64 24.89 13.48
N PRO A 104 5.00 24.88 14.66
CA PRO A 104 4.37 23.67 15.19
C PRO A 104 3.24 23.22 14.27
N VAL A 105 3.26 21.95 13.84
CA VAL A 105 2.26 21.37 12.94
C VAL A 105 1.48 20.21 13.56
N ASP A 106 2.05 19.50 14.53
CA ASP A 106 1.37 18.44 15.28
C ASP A 106 2.06 18.28 16.66
N ALA A 107 1.38 17.69 17.64
CA ALA A 107 1.95 17.38 18.95
C ALA A 107 1.16 16.28 19.66
N PHE A 108 1.83 15.55 20.56
CA PHE A 108 1.17 14.67 21.51
C PHE A 108 1.83 14.73 22.90
N MET A 109 1.08 14.29 23.91
CA MET A 109 1.55 14.24 25.30
C MET A 109 1.37 12.83 25.85
N GLY A 110 2.31 12.43 26.72
CA GLY A 110 2.33 11.10 27.34
C GLY A 110 3.09 10.07 26.51
N ALA A 111 3.29 8.88 27.11
CA ALA A 111 3.87 7.75 26.41
C ALA A 111 2.77 7.04 25.62
N VAL A 112 2.94 6.95 24.30
CA VAL A 112 2.01 6.31 23.37
C VAL A 112 2.63 5.05 22.76
N PRO A 113 1.84 4.09 22.25
CA PRO A 113 2.36 2.88 21.61
C PRO A 113 3.20 3.17 20.35
N GLU A 114 4.12 2.27 19.98
CA GLU A 114 4.96 2.42 18.77
C GLU A 114 4.13 2.62 17.48
N THR A 115 2.96 2.00 17.39
CA THR A 115 2.04 2.18 16.25
C THR A 115 1.55 3.62 16.12
N GLU A 116 1.30 4.30 17.24
CA GLU A 116 0.87 5.70 17.25
C GLU A 116 2.04 6.64 16.93
N VAL A 117 3.24 6.32 17.43
CA VAL A 117 4.48 7.03 17.04
C VAL A 117 4.74 6.91 15.53
N ARG A 118 4.61 5.71 14.95
CA ARG A 118 4.74 5.50 13.50
C ARG A 118 3.72 6.33 12.73
N ALA A 119 2.45 6.25 13.11
CA ALA A 119 1.40 7.05 12.47
C ALA A 119 1.66 8.56 12.58
N PHE A 120 2.20 9.04 13.70
CA PHE A 120 2.60 10.45 13.87
C PHE A 120 3.73 10.82 12.91
N ILE A 121 4.79 10.01 12.82
CA ILE A 121 5.93 10.27 11.94
C ILE A 121 5.55 10.18 10.46
N ASP A 122 4.75 9.19 10.08
CA ASP A 122 4.35 8.98 8.69
C ASP A 122 3.52 10.15 8.14
N ARG A 123 2.66 10.77 8.98
CA ARG A 123 1.93 11.98 8.60
C ARG A 123 2.84 13.18 8.31
N LEU A 124 3.97 13.27 9.01
CA LEU A 124 4.91 14.38 8.87
C LEU A 124 5.85 14.17 7.69
N ALA A 125 6.35 12.94 7.53
CA ALA A 125 7.35 12.57 6.55
C ALA A 125 6.86 12.68 5.10
N GLY A 126 5.55 12.73 4.86
CA GLY A 126 4.96 12.67 3.53
C GLY A 126 5.17 11.31 2.85
N PRO A 127 4.63 11.13 1.63
CA PRO A 127 4.88 9.92 0.84
C PRO A 127 6.38 9.79 0.58
N SER A 128 6.95 8.63 0.89
CA SER A 128 8.35 8.35 0.60
C SER A 128 8.63 8.43 -0.91
N GLU A 129 9.90 8.57 -1.32
CA GLU A 129 10.26 8.45 -2.74
C GLU A 129 9.77 7.12 -3.32
N ILE A 130 9.84 6.04 -2.53
CA ILE A 130 9.29 4.73 -2.89
C ILE A 130 7.77 4.76 -3.07
N ASP A 131 7.04 5.41 -2.17
CA ASP A 131 5.58 5.54 -2.33
C ASP A 131 5.22 6.34 -3.60
N GLN A 132 5.98 7.39 -3.91
CA GLN A 132 5.77 8.18 -5.13
C GLN A 132 6.06 7.34 -6.39
N VAL A 133 7.15 6.56 -6.40
CA VAL A 133 7.46 5.63 -7.50
C VAL A 133 6.39 4.55 -7.64
N LEU A 134 5.84 4.04 -6.54
CA LEU A 134 4.75 3.07 -6.56
C LEU A 134 3.45 3.66 -7.13
N GLU A 135 3.12 4.90 -6.76
CA GLU A 135 1.97 5.62 -7.29
C GLU A 135 2.14 5.89 -8.79
N GLU A 136 3.33 6.29 -9.23
CA GLU A 136 3.67 6.46 -10.65
C GLU A 136 3.57 5.14 -11.40
N ALA A 137 4.16 4.05 -10.88
CA ALA A 137 4.09 2.72 -11.49
C ALA A 137 2.64 2.26 -11.69
N ALA A 138 1.78 2.47 -10.68
CA ALA A 138 0.36 2.14 -10.77
C ALA A 138 -0.39 3.00 -11.80
N ALA A 139 -0.08 4.29 -11.89
CA ALA A 139 -0.68 5.19 -12.87
C ALA A 139 -0.26 4.84 -14.31
N VAL A 140 1.02 4.55 -14.52
CA VAL A 140 1.60 4.14 -15.80
C VAL A 140 1.01 2.80 -16.25
N ALA A 141 0.89 1.83 -15.34
CA ALA A 141 0.22 0.56 -15.62
C ALA A 141 -1.25 0.77 -16.03
N SER A 142 -1.97 1.62 -15.30
CA SER A 142 -3.39 1.91 -15.59
C SER A 142 -3.58 2.64 -16.93
N ALA A 143 -2.55 3.34 -17.42
CA ALA A 143 -2.53 3.95 -18.74
C ALA A 143 -2.17 2.94 -19.86
N GLY A 144 -1.85 1.69 -19.52
CA GLY A 144 -1.52 0.62 -20.45
C GLY A 144 -0.04 0.52 -20.82
N ASP A 145 0.84 1.34 -20.24
CA ASP A 145 2.28 1.24 -20.45
C ASP A 145 2.89 0.25 -19.44
N LEU A 146 2.66 -1.03 -19.69
CA LEU A 146 3.05 -2.12 -18.81
C LEU A 146 4.58 -2.29 -18.73
N ALA A 147 5.31 -1.94 -19.78
CA ALA A 147 6.78 -2.03 -19.79
C ALA A 147 7.38 -1.02 -18.79
N SER A 148 7.01 0.25 -18.90
CA SER A 148 7.48 1.30 -17.99
C SER A 148 7.04 1.03 -16.53
N ALA A 149 5.82 0.54 -16.33
CA ALA A 149 5.35 0.17 -14.99
C ALA A 149 6.20 -0.95 -14.37
N SER A 150 6.55 -1.97 -15.16
CA SER A 150 7.40 -3.09 -14.69
C SER A 150 8.78 -2.59 -14.25
N GLU A 151 9.38 -1.66 -14.99
CA GLU A 151 10.68 -1.07 -14.63
C GLU A 151 10.63 -0.29 -13.31
N LEU A 152 9.55 0.47 -13.08
CA LEU A 152 9.35 1.23 -11.84
C LEU A 152 9.14 0.31 -10.63
N TYR A 153 8.30 -0.73 -10.75
CA TYR A 153 8.15 -1.71 -9.67
C TYR A 153 9.46 -2.47 -9.40
N ALA A 154 10.18 -2.86 -10.44
CA ALA A 154 11.49 -3.49 -10.30
C ALA A 154 12.52 -2.55 -9.64
N ALA A 155 12.44 -1.24 -9.87
CA ALA A 155 13.27 -0.26 -9.17
C ALA A 155 13.00 -0.24 -7.67
N VAL A 156 11.73 -0.26 -7.26
CA VAL A 156 11.35 -0.38 -5.85
C VAL A 156 11.87 -1.68 -5.25
N LEU A 157 11.76 -2.81 -5.95
CA LEU A 157 12.23 -4.10 -5.45
C LEU A 157 13.75 -4.23 -5.33
N ARG A 158 14.54 -3.39 -6.03
CA ARG A 158 15.99 -3.32 -5.82
C ARG A 158 16.35 -2.69 -4.47
N GLU A 159 15.55 -1.72 -4.01
CA GLU A 159 15.72 -1.01 -2.74
C GLU A 159 15.05 -1.79 -1.59
N GLU A 160 13.80 -2.23 -1.81
CA GLU A 160 12.97 -2.94 -0.85
C GLU A 160 12.47 -4.29 -1.43
N PRO A 161 13.27 -5.36 -1.38
CA PRO A 161 12.95 -6.66 -1.99
C PRO A 161 11.67 -7.32 -1.48
N GLU A 162 11.22 -6.96 -0.29
CA GLU A 162 9.99 -7.49 0.33
C GLU A 162 8.80 -6.52 0.28
N ASN A 163 8.86 -5.46 -0.54
CA ASN A 163 7.77 -4.50 -0.66
C ASN A 163 6.57 -5.15 -1.38
N LEU A 164 5.54 -5.50 -0.61
CA LEU A 164 4.37 -6.23 -1.13
C LEU A 164 3.60 -5.45 -2.20
N LYS A 165 3.57 -4.12 -2.14
CA LYS A 165 2.91 -3.30 -3.18
C LYS A 165 3.65 -3.44 -4.51
N ALA A 166 4.98 -3.39 -4.48
CA ALA A 166 5.81 -3.57 -5.66
C ALA A 166 5.73 -4.99 -6.23
N ILE A 167 5.76 -6.01 -5.37
CA ILE A 167 5.59 -7.42 -5.78
C ILE A 167 4.23 -7.62 -6.44
N ALA A 168 3.14 -7.17 -5.79
CA ALA A 168 1.78 -7.32 -6.32
C ALA A 168 1.61 -6.55 -7.63
N GLY A 169 2.12 -5.33 -7.69
CA GLY A 169 2.10 -4.48 -8.89
C GLY A 169 2.81 -5.13 -10.06
N LEU A 170 4.07 -5.54 -9.88
CA LEU A 170 4.86 -6.18 -10.92
C LEU A 170 4.26 -7.50 -11.38
N ALA A 171 3.83 -8.37 -10.47
CA ALA A 171 3.20 -9.64 -10.84
C ALA A 171 1.91 -9.43 -11.63
N LYS A 172 1.09 -8.42 -11.26
CA LYS A 172 -0.10 -8.05 -12.02
C LYS A 172 0.27 -7.57 -13.43
N THR A 173 1.28 -6.71 -13.54
CA THR A 173 1.76 -6.21 -14.85
C THR A 173 2.25 -7.35 -15.74
N GLN A 174 2.97 -8.33 -15.20
CA GLN A 174 3.39 -9.53 -15.94
C GLN A 174 2.20 -10.36 -16.44
N LEU A 175 1.14 -10.51 -15.63
CA LEU A 175 -0.09 -11.18 -16.08
C LEU A 175 -0.78 -10.44 -17.22
N GLU A 176 -0.81 -9.11 -17.17
CA GLU A 176 -1.40 -8.29 -18.24
C GLU A 176 -0.57 -8.32 -19.53
N LEU A 177 0.74 -8.56 -19.43
CA LEU A 177 1.64 -8.84 -20.56
C LEU A 177 1.52 -10.29 -21.09
N GLY A 178 0.80 -11.17 -20.39
CA GLY A 178 0.69 -12.60 -20.73
C GLY A 178 1.87 -13.45 -20.25
N GLU A 179 2.76 -12.89 -19.43
CA GLU A 179 3.95 -13.54 -18.87
C GLU A 179 3.59 -14.23 -17.54
N THR A 180 2.73 -15.24 -17.60
CA THR A 180 2.19 -15.91 -16.40
C THR A 180 3.27 -16.55 -15.52
N GLU A 181 4.32 -17.12 -16.11
CA GLU A 181 5.41 -17.73 -15.35
C GLU A 181 6.24 -16.68 -14.60
N ASP A 182 6.50 -15.53 -15.22
CA ASP A 182 7.22 -14.44 -14.59
C ASP A 182 6.42 -13.85 -13.43
N ALA A 183 5.09 -13.75 -13.57
CA ALA A 183 4.22 -13.37 -12.46
C ALA A 183 4.31 -14.34 -11.27
N ARG A 184 4.45 -15.65 -11.50
CA ARG A 184 4.66 -16.64 -10.43
C ARG A 184 6.02 -16.46 -9.77
N GLN A 185 7.07 -16.21 -10.54
CA GLN A 185 8.41 -15.96 -10.00
C GLN A 185 8.43 -14.71 -9.12
N VAL A 186 7.75 -13.64 -9.53
CA VAL A 186 7.61 -12.42 -8.73
C VAL A 186 6.86 -12.71 -7.43
N LEU A 187 5.73 -13.43 -7.48
CA LEU A 187 5.01 -13.82 -6.25
C LEU A 187 5.84 -14.72 -5.32
N ALA A 188 6.75 -15.53 -5.86
CA ALA A 188 7.64 -16.36 -5.05
C ALA A 188 8.64 -15.54 -4.21
N MET A 189 8.80 -14.24 -4.50
CA MET A 189 9.59 -13.32 -3.67
C MET A 189 8.90 -12.94 -2.36
N VAL A 190 7.59 -13.20 -2.22
CA VAL A 190 6.84 -12.88 -0.99
C VAL A 190 7.39 -13.70 0.19
N PRO A 191 7.79 -13.06 1.30
CA PRO A 191 8.22 -13.77 2.50
C PRO A 191 7.10 -14.67 3.05
N PRO A 192 7.39 -15.90 3.54
CA PRO A 192 6.36 -16.81 4.04
C PRO A 192 5.46 -16.21 5.12
N ALA A 193 6.01 -15.34 5.98
CA ALA A 193 5.25 -14.65 7.04
C ALA A 193 4.21 -13.65 6.52
N LYS A 194 4.32 -13.24 5.25
CA LYS A 194 3.44 -12.30 4.56
C LYS A 194 2.64 -12.98 3.45
N ALA A 195 2.63 -14.33 3.41
CA ALA A 195 1.94 -15.07 2.38
C ALA A 195 0.46 -14.65 2.34
N ASP A 196 -0.29 -14.67 3.43
CA ASP A 196 -1.73 -14.37 3.39
C ASP A 196 -2.08 -12.87 3.36
N ASP A 197 -1.15 -11.99 2.99
CA ASP A 197 -1.42 -10.55 2.94
C ASP A 197 -2.51 -10.21 1.90
N PRO A 198 -3.56 -9.44 2.27
CA PRO A 198 -4.64 -9.08 1.37
C PRO A 198 -4.22 -8.35 0.08
N LEU A 199 -3.05 -7.68 0.07
CA LEU A 199 -2.52 -7.02 -1.13
C LEU A 199 -2.24 -8.02 -2.27
N LEU A 200 -2.04 -9.29 -1.94
CA LEU A 200 -1.68 -10.33 -2.90
C LEU A 200 -2.91 -11.07 -3.46
N ALA A 201 -4.09 -10.88 -2.86
CA ALA A 201 -5.30 -11.64 -3.19
C ALA A 201 -5.69 -11.49 -4.67
N GLY A 202 -5.66 -10.27 -5.20
CA GLY A 202 -5.98 -10.01 -6.61
C GLY A 202 -5.05 -10.72 -7.59
N VAL A 203 -3.73 -10.71 -7.32
CA VAL A 203 -2.75 -11.39 -8.19
C VAL A 203 -2.90 -12.91 -8.13
N ARG A 204 -3.16 -13.46 -6.94
CA ARG A 204 -3.43 -14.89 -6.79
C ARG A 204 -4.67 -15.33 -7.54
N ALA A 205 -5.76 -14.57 -7.39
CA ALA A 205 -6.98 -14.81 -8.14
C ALA A 205 -6.70 -14.76 -9.64
N ALA A 206 -5.94 -13.78 -10.12
CA ALA A 206 -5.59 -13.66 -11.54
C ALA A 206 -4.74 -14.85 -12.06
N LEU A 207 -3.80 -15.37 -11.27
CA LEU A 207 -3.04 -16.58 -11.61
C LEU A 207 -3.92 -17.83 -11.67
N GLU A 208 -4.81 -18.00 -10.68
CA GLU A 208 -5.73 -19.14 -10.66
C GLU A 208 -6.69 -19.09 -11.86
N LEU A 209 -7.15 -17.90 -12.25
CA LEU A 209 -7.94 -17.72 -13.46
C LEU A 209 -7.17 -18.05 -14.74
N ALA A 210 -5.88 -17.75 -14.79
CA ALA A 210 -5.02 -18.14 -15.91
C ALA A 210 -4.88 -19.67 -15.99
N ASP A 211 -4.68 -20.35 -14.85
CA ASP A 211 -4.63 -21.82 -14.75
C ASP A 211 -5.94 -22.47 -15.22
N GLN A 212 -7.08 -21.93 -14.77
CA GLN A 212 -8.40 -22.41 -15.17
C GLN A 212 -8.59 -22.27 -16.69
N ALA A 213 -8.17 -21.14 -17.27
CA ALA A 213 -8.33 -20.88 -18.70
C ALA A 213 -7.44 -21.74 -19.59
N GLU A 214 -6.23 -22.09 -19.14
CA GLU A 214 -5.32 -22.99 -19.87
C GLU A 214 -5.92 -24.38 -20.07
N SER A 215 -6.75 -24.83 -19.12
CA SER A 215 -7.44 -26.11 -19.21
C SER A 215 -8.61 -26.15 -20.21
N LEU A 216 -8.99 -25.00 -20.78
CA LEU A 216 -10.14 -24.89 -21.66
C LEU A 216 -9.81 -25.30 -23.10
N GLY A 217 -10.76 -25.99 -23.73
CA GLY A 217 -10.72 -26.34 -25.16
C GLY A 217 -11.23 -25.22 -26.08
N ASP A 218 -11.79 -25.62 -27.22
CA ASP A 218 -12.30 -24.68 -28.23
C ASP A 218 -13.51 -23.87 -27.74
N LEU A 219 -13.32 -22.54 -27.57
CA LEU A 219 -14.39 -21.62 -27.17
C LEU A 219 -15.55 -21.58 -28.17
N ALA A 220 -15.29 -21.80 -29.46
CA ALA A 220 -16.35 -21.83 -30.47
C ALA A 220 -17.25 -23.07 -30.31
N ALA A 221 -16.70 -24.18 -29.83
CA ALA A 221 -17.48 -25.37 -29.50
C ALA A 221 -18.40 -25.13 -28.29
N LEU A 222 -17.91 -24.41 -27.26
CA LEU A 222 -18.72 -24.00 -26.11
C LEU A 222 -19.89 -23.10 -26.53
N GLN A 223 -19.62 -22.12 -27.39
CA GLN A 223 -20.64 -21.22 -27.92
C GLN A 223 -21.75 -22.00 -28.66
N LYS A 224 -21.38 -22.94 -29.54
CA LYS A 224 -22.36 -23.79 -30.25
C LYS A 224 -23.21 -24.65 -29.31
N ARG A 225 -22.64 -25.15 -28.20
CA ARG A 225 -23.40 -25.89 -27.18
C ARG A 225 -24.47 -25.00 -26.54
N ILE A 226 -24.11 -23.76 -26.19
CA ILE A 226 -25.04 -22.79 -25.59
C ILE A 226 -26.15 -22.38 -26.57
N GLU A 227 -25.85 -22.30 -27.87
CA GLU A 227 -26.85 -22.03 -28.90
C GLU A 227 -27.84 -23.19 -29.09
N ALA A 228 -27.37 -24.43 -28.92
CA ALA A 228 -28.21 -25.62 -28.99
C ALA A 228 -29.03 -25.82 -27.70
N ASP A 229 -28.45 -25.52 -26.54
CA ASP A 229 -29.09 -25.56 -25.23
C ASP A 229 -28.69 -24.34 -24.38
N GLY A 230 -29.61 -23.40 -24.26
CA GLY A 230 -29.40 -22.18 -23.48
C GLY A 230 -29.17 -22.42 -21.97
N ASN A 231 -29.48 -23.62 -21.47
CA ASN A 231 -29.29 -24.04 -20.08
C ASN A 231 -28.07 -24.96 -19.89
N ASP A 232 -27.18 -25.09 -20.88
CA ASP A 232 -25.87 -25.73 -20.70
C ASP A 232 -24.98 -24.81 -19.83
N PHE A 233 -25.23 -24.82 -18.52
CA PHE A 233 -24.56 -23.95 -17.55
C PHE A 233 -23.07 -24.25 -17.44
N GLN A 234 -22.66 -25.51 -17.66
CA GLN A 234 -21.24 -25.84 -17.71
C GLN A 234 -20.58 -25.16 -18.92
N ALA A 235 -21.18 -25.24 -20.11
CA ALA A 235 -20.62 -24.56 -21.29
C ALA A 235 -20.56 -23.04 -21.11
N ARG A 236 -21.57 -22.43 -20.45
CA ARG A 236 -21.54 -21.00 -20.11
C ARG A 236 -20.43 -20.67 -19.13
N PHE A 237 -20.22 -21.49 -18.12
CA PHE A 237 -19.18 -21.30 -17.12
C PHE A 237 -17.79 -21.37 -17.77
N ASP A 238 -17.55 -22.42 -18.55
CA ASP A 238 -16.30 -22.61 -19.28
C ASP A 238 -16.05 -21.48 -20.29
N LEU A 239 -17.11 -21.04 -21.01
CA LEU A 239 -17.01 -19.91 -21.93
C LEU A 239 -16.68 -18.61 -21.18
N ALA A 240 -17.23 -18.40 -19.98
CA ALA A 240 -16.91 -17.22 -19.18
C ALA A 240 -15.42 -17.17 -18.82
N LEU A 241 -14.83 -18.30 -18.42
CA LEU A 241 -13.41 -18.40 -18.12
C LEU A 241 -12.54 -18.07 -19.35
N GLY A 242 -12.90 -18.62 -20.51
CA GLY A 242 -12.20 -18.35 -21.77
C GLY A 242 -12.33 -16.89 -22.24
N LEU A 243 -13.52 -16.31 -22.11
CA LEU A 243 -13.77 -14.89 -22.39
C LEU A 243 -12.95 -13.99 -21.47
N ASN A 244 -12.86 -14.32 -20.18
CA ASN A 244 -12.01 -13.59 -19.24
C ASN A 244 -10.53 -13.63 -19.67
N ALA A 245 -10.00 -14.80 -20.02
CA ALA A 245 -8.63 -14.94 -20.51
C ALA A 245 -8.38 -14.17 -21.82
N ALA A 246 -9.39 -14.05 -22.67
CA ALA A 246 -9.35 -13.22 -23.89
C ALA A 246 -9.55 -11.71 -23.63
N GLY A 247 -9.61 -11.27 -22.36
CA GLY A 247 -9.84 -9.87 -21.98
C GLY A 247 -11.29 -9.38 -22.17
N LYS A 248 -12.22 -10.26 -22.56
CA LYS A 248 -13.63 -9.95 -22.82
C LYS A 248 -14.46 -10.00 -21.53
N ARG A 249 -14.10 -9.14 -20.57
CA ARG A 249 -14.63 -9.16 -19.20
C ARG A 249 -16.15 -8.99 -19.11
N ASP A 250 -16.73 -8.08 -19.88
CA ASP A 250 -18.20 -7.88 -19.90
C ASP A 250 -18.95 -9.12 -20.40
N GLU A 251 -18.46 -9.74 -21.48
CA GLU A 251 -19.04 -10.98 -22.03
C GLU A 251 -18.91 -12.13 -21.02
N ALA A 252 -17.78 -12.23 -20.32
CA ALA A 252 -17.56 -13.23 -19.26
C ALA A 252 -18.54 -13.06 -18.09
N VAL A 253 -18.76 -11.82 -17.62
CA VAL A 253 -19.76 -11.52 -16.59
C VAL A 253 -21.15 -11.93 -17.05
N ASP A 254 -21.52 -11.63 -18.30
CA ASP A 254 -22.85 -11.93 -18.82
C ASP A 254 -23.15 -13.44 -18.84
N GLN A 255 -22.18 -14.28 -19.16
CA GLN A 255 -22.36 -15.74 -19.11
C GLN A 255 -22.64 -16.24 -17.69
N LEU A 256 -21.89 -15.77 -16.69
CA LEU A 256 -22.07 -16.19 -15.29
C LEU A 256 -23.35 -15.62 -14.66
N VAL A 257 -23.71 -14.38 -14.99
CA VAL A 257 -24.98 -13.77 -14.57
C VAL A 257 -26.17 -14.51 -15.18
N ALA A 258 -26.05 -15.02 -16.41
CA ALA A 258 -27.09 -15.84 -17.03
C ALA A 258 -27.32 -17.14 -16.24
N ILE A 259 -26.25 -17.83 -15.81
CA ILE A 259 -26.35 -19.01 -14.94
C ILE A 259 -27.04 -18.62 -13.63
N ALA A 260 -26.52 -17.62 -12.92
CA ALA A 260 -27.04 -17.21 -11.61
C ALA A 260 -28.50 -16.74 -11.63
N ARG A 261 -28.98 -16.21 -12.77
CA ARG A 261 -30.39 -15.85 -12.98
C ARG A 261 -31.28 -17.08 -13.18
N ALA A 262 -30.77 -18.11 -13.86
CA ALA A 262 -31.52 -19.32 -14.16
C ALA A 262 -31.53 -20.30 -12.97
N ASP A 263 -30.38 -20.51 -12.32
CA ASP A 263 -30.21 -21.32 -11.13
C ASP A 263 -29.09 -20.75 -10.24
N ARG A 264 -29.48 -20.14 -9.11
CA ARG A 264 -28.56 -19.52 -8.16
C ARG A 264 -27.63 -20.51 -7.46
N THR A 265 -28.10 -21.75 -7.29
CA THR A 265 -27.45 -22.81 -6.52
C THR A 265 -26.66 -23.79 -7.38
N TRP A 266 -26.70 -23.61 -8.70
CA TRP A 266 -26.02 -24.49 -9.64
C TRP A 266 -24.56 -24.69 -9.25
N ASN A 267 -24.18 -25.97 -9.15
CA ASN A 267 -22.84 -26.42 -8.80
C ASN A 267 -22.29 -25.73 -7.53
N GLU A 268 -23.08 -25.72 -6.45
CA GLU A 268 -22.70 -25.11 -5.16
C GLU A 268 -22.38 -23.61 -5.27
N ASP A 269 -23.24 -22.85 -5.94
CA ASP A 269 -23.08 -21.43 -6.24
C ASP A 269 -21.84 -21.11 -7.11
N ALA A 270 -21.38 -22.04 -7.96
CA ALA A 270 -20.15 -21.88 -8.75
C ALA A 270 -20.13 -20.56 -9.54
N ALA A 271 -21.22 -20.20 -10.21
CA ALA A 271 -21.29 -18.96 -10.99
C ALA A 271 -21.07 -17.69 -10.14
N ARG A 272 -21.64 -17.66 -8.93
CA ARG A 272 -21.44 -16.55 -7.98
C ARG A 272 -20.00 -16.51 -7.48
N LYS A 273 -19.46 -17.65 -7.08
CA LYS A 273 -18.06 -17.75 -6.61
C LYS A 273 -17.09 -17.29 -7.70
N GLN A 274 -17.32 -17.71 -8.95
CA GLN A 274 -16.50 -17.32 -10.09
C GLN A 274 -16.58 -15.82 -10.41
N LEU A 275 -17.77 -15.21 -10.33
CA LEU A 275 -17.91 -13.76 -10.44
C LEU A 275 -17.09 -13.03 -9.37
N LEU A 276 -17.12 -13.50 -8.12
CA LEU A 276 -16.34 -12.90 -7.05
C LEU A 276 -14.83 -13.02 -7.30
N GLN A 277 -14.37 -14.16 -7.80
CA GLN A 277 -12.96 -14.36 -8.19
C GLN A 277 -12.54 -13.42 -9.33
N PHE A 278 -13.37 -13.28 -10.38
CA PHE A 278 -13.15 -12.27 -11.43
C PHE A 278 -13.00 -10.87 -10.84
N PHE A 279 -13.90 -10.49 -9.94
CA PHE A 279 -13.92 -9.15 -9.34
C PHE A 279 -12.71 -8.87 -8.45
N GLU A 280 -12.18 -9.90 -7.78
CA GLU A 280 -10.95 -9.82 -6.98
C GLU A 280 -9.73 -9.66 -7.89
N ALA A 281 -9.64 -10.45 -8.97
CA ALA A 281 -8.56 -10.38 -9.93
C ALA A 281 -8.49 -9.03 -10.68
N TRP A 282 -9.64 -8.51 -11.13
CA TRP A 282 -9.69 -7.26 -11.89
C TRP A 282 -9.58 -6.02 -10.99
N GLY A 283 -9.97 -6.15 -9.73
CA GLY A 283 -9.96 -5.07 -8.74
C GLY A 283 -11.28 -4.32 -8.59
N LEU A 284 -11.31 -3.39 -7.64
CA LEU A 284 -12.54 -2.67 -7.25
C LEU A 284 -13.02 -1.70 -8.32
N MET A 285 -12.11 -1.04 -9.03
CA MET A 285 -12.42 0.04 -9.97
C MET A 285 -12.59 -0.45 -11.42
N ASP A 286 -12.44 -1.75 -11.67
CA ASP A 286 -12.66 -2.30 -13.01
C ASP A 286 -14.13 -2.12 -13.45
N PRO A 287 -14.40 -1.56 -14.66
CA PRO A 287 -15.75 -1.30 -15.12
C PRO A 287 -16.65 -2.55 -15.18
N ALA A 288 -16.12 -3.69 -15.63
CA ALA A 288 -16.87 -4.94 -15.72
C ALA A 288 -17.15 -5.51 -14.32
N ALA A 289 -16.20 -5.38 -13.39
CA ALA A 289 -16.41 -5.75 -11.99
C ALA A 289 -17.50 -4.89 -11.32
N ILE A 290 -17.48 -3.57 -11.54
CA ILE A 290 -18.52 -2.66 -11.03
C ILE A 290 -19.90 -3.06 -11.59
N ARG A 291 -20.00 -3.28 -12.91
CA ARG A 291 -21.24 -3.70 -13.57
C ARG A 291 -21.73 -5.04 -13.02
N GLY A 292 -20.85 -6.03 -12.94
CA GLY A 292 -21.16 -7.38 -12.47
C GLY A 292 -21.61 -7.41 -11.01
N ARG A 293 -20.93 -6.68 -10.11
CA ARG A 293 -21.33 -6.53 -8.70
C ARG A 293 -22.76 -5.98 -8.58
N ARG A 294 -23.10 -4.96 -9.38
CA ARG A 294 -24.46 -4.40 -9.40
C ARG A 294 -25.49 -5.44 -9.86
N GLN A 295 -25.22 -6.17 -10.95
CA GLN A 295 -26.12 -7.21 -11.45
C GLN A 295 -26.31 -8.35 -10.45
N LEU A 296 -25.23 -8.82 -9.83
CA LEU A 296 -25.27 -9.86 -8.81
C LEU A 296 -26.06 -9.41 -7.58
N SER A 297 -25.85 -8.17 -7.11
CA SER A 297 -26.65 -7.60 -6.02
C SER A 297 -28.14 -7.59 -6.35
N THR A 298 -28.53 -7.17 -7.56
CA THR A 298 -29.93 -7.20 -7.97
C THR A 298 -30.51 -8.62 -7.92
N LEU A 299 -29.77 -9.62 -8.39
CA LEU A 299 -30.23 -11.02 -8.37
C LEU A 299 -30.35 -11.59 -6.95
N LEU A 300 -29.49 -11.18 -6.02
CA LEU A 300 -29.48 -11.73 -4.66
C LEU A 300 -30.63 -11.21 -3.79
N PHE A 301 -31.04 -9.96 -4.02
CA PHE A 301 -32.04 -9.24 -3.21
C PHE A 301 -33.38 -9.00 -3.93
N SER A 302 -33.57 -9.53 -5.14
CA SER A 302 -34.87 -9.68 -5.81
C SER A 302 -35.55 -10.98 -5.41
#